data_AF-A0A5B2Z7X4-F1
#
_entry.id   AF-A0A5B2Z7X4-F1
#
_cell.length_a   1.000
_cell.length_b   1.000
_cell.length_c   1.000
_cell.angle_alpha   90.00
_cell.angle_beta   90.00
_cell.angle_gamma   90.00
#
_symmetry.space_group_name_H-M   'P 1'
#
loop_
_entity.id
_entity.type
_entity.pdbx_description
1 polymer ?
#
loop_
_entity_poly.entity_id
_entity_poly.type
_entity_poly.pdbx_seq_one_letter_code
_entity_poly.pdbx_strand_id
1 'polypeptide(L)' 'MDPNGNGLNDPSRSRWTIEITPLFNQDKVEHAFKDKYSIVRKTFVDEKLIESENIIVSRKNLLQLKDKIESILNECM' A
#
# COMPACT_ATOMS: atom_id res chain seq x y z
N MET A 1 -35.47 -13.87 -1.59
CA MET A 1 -34.01 -13.93 -1.80
C MET A 1 -33.77 -13.46 -3.22
N ASP A 2 -33.20 -12.27 -3.38
CA ASP A 2 -32.85 -11.72 -4.69
C ASP A 2 -31.52 -12.34 -5.16
N PRO A 3 -31.43 -12.92 -6.37
CA PRO A 3 -30.23 -13.57 -6.87
C PRO A 3 -29.20 -12.59 -7.46
N ASN A 4 -29.47 -11.28 -7.45
CA ASN A 4 -28.64 -10.23 -8.08
C ASN A 4 -28.22 -9.13 -7.10
N GLY A 5 -27.90 -9.50 -5.86
CA GLY A 5 -27.30 -8.58 -4.90
C GLY A 5 -25.85 -8.30 -5.29
N ASN A 6 -25.60 -7.17 -5.97
CA ASN A 6 -24.26 -6.62 -6.12
C ASN A 6 -23.60 -6.51 -4.74
N GLY A 7 -22.65 -7.40 -4.43
CA GLY A 7 -21.84 -7.42 -3.19
C GLY A 7 -20.88 -6.22 -3.05
N LEU A 8 -21.22 -5.09 -3.66
CA LEU A 8 -20.51 -3.81 -3.59
C LEU A 8 -20.91 -2.99 -2.35
N ASN A 9 -22.03 -3.31 -1.71
CA ASN A 9 -22.53 -2.63 -0.51
C ASN A 9 -22.49 -3.56 0.71
N ASP A 10 -21.42 -4.32 0.88
CA ASP A 10 -21.18 -5.00 2.16
C ASP A 10 -20.51 -3.99 3.12
N PRO A 11 -21.23 -3.49 4.15
CA PRO A 11 -20.69 -2.51 5.10
C PRO A 11 -19.57 -3.10 5.99
N SER A 12 -19.23 -4.38 5.82
CA SER A 12 -18.08 -5.00 6.48
C SER A 12 -16.82 -5.07 5.61
N ARG A 13 -16.88 -4.59 4.36
CA ARG A 13 -15.77 -4.72 3.41
C ARG A 13 -14.61 -3.79 3.77
N SER A 14 -13.62 -4.36 4.46
CA SER A 14 -12.35 -3.70 4.70
C SER A 14 -11.55 -3.60 3.40
N ARG A 15 -11.19 -2.38 3.01
CA ARG A 15 -10.31 -2.13 1.86
C ARG A 15 -9.01 -1.54 2.35
N TRP A 16 -7.91 -2.01 1.77
CA TRP A 16 -6.58 -1.50 2.06
C TRP A 16 -5.96 -1.02 0.75
N THR A 17 -5.27 0.12 0.83
CA THR A 17 -4.50 0.67 -0.29
C THR A 17 -3.06 0.86 0.15
N ILE A 18 -2.13 0.49 -0.72
CA ILE A 18 -0.71 0.73 -0.52
C ILE A 18 -0.26 1.74 -1.57
N GLU A 19 0.25 2.88 -1.11
CA GLU A 19 0.81 3.94 -1.94
C GLU A 19 2.33 3.93 -1.80
N ILE A 20 3.05 3.93 -2.92
CA ILE A 20 4.52 3.93 -2.93
C ILE A 20 4.98 5.17 -3.66
N THR A 21 5.62 6.08 -2.94
CA THR A 21 6.08 7.37 -3.47
C THR A 21 7.60 7.46 -3.39
N PRO A 22 8.32 7.68 -4.51
CA PRO A 22 9.75 7.99 -4.45
C PRO A 22 9.97 9.31 -3.72
N LEU A 23 10.91 9.32 -2.77
CA LEU A 23 11.28 10.54 -2.06
C LEU A 23 12.36 11.25 -2.88
N PHE A 24 11.99 12.37 -3.52
CA PHE A 24 12.94 13.25 -4.19
C PHE A 24 13.19 14.49 -3.33
N ASN A 25 14.45 14.90 -3.24
CA ASN A 25 14.81 16.15 -2.58
C ASN A 25 14.34 17.33 -3.44
N GLN A 26 13.24 17.96 -3.05
CA GLN A 26 13.01 19.35 -3.41
C GLN A 26 13.92 20.20 -2.50
N ASP A 27 14.98 20.71 -3.09
CA ASP A 27 15.91 21.71 -2.54
C ASP A 27 16.68 21.38 -1.24
N LYS A 28 18.01 21.24 -1.40
CA LYS A 28 19.04 21.64 -0.43
C LYS A 28 19.14 20.90 0.93
N VAL A 29 18.61 19.69 1.07
CA VAL A 29 18.99 18.82 2.20
C VAL A 29 19.73 17.60 1.67
N GLU A 30 20.91 17.37 2.24
CA GLU A 30 21.89 16.33 1.87
C GLU A 30 21.25 14.97 1.56
N HIS A 31 21.92 14.19 0.69
CA HIS A 31 21.86 12.76 0.34
C HIS A 31 20.99 11.73 1.11
N ALA A 32 20.39 12.08 2.25
CA ALA A 32 19.63 11.24 3.16
C ALA A 32 18.37 10.57 2.56
N PHE A 33 17.78 11.07 1.48
CA PHE A 33 16.59 10.47 0.85
C PHE A 33 16.82 9.92 -0.56
N LYS A 34 18.06 9.99 -1.06
CA LYS A 34 18.42 9.35 -2.33
C LYS A 34 18.11 7.86 -2.24
N ASP A 35 17.39 7.34 -3.24
CA ASP A 35 16.96 5.94 -3.32
C ASP A 35 16.08 5.47 -2.15
N LYS A 36 15.36 6.40 -1.49
CA LYS A 36 14.34 6.09 -0.49
C LYS A 36 12.93 6.26 -1.04
N TYR A 37 12.02 5.47 -0.50
CA TYR A 37 10.62 5.42 -0.88
C TYR A 37 9.76 5.46 0.38
N SER A 38 8.67 6.21 0.34
CA SER A 38 7.62 6.15 1.36
C SER A 38 6.58 5.13 0.92
N ILE A 39 6.28 4.17 1.78
CA ILE A 39 5.19 3.22 1.62
C ILE A 39 4.13 3.59 2.65
N VAL A 40 2.95 3.96 2.17
CA VAL A 40 1.80 4.31 3.02
C VAL A 40 0.73 3.24 2.87
N ARG A 41 0.39 2.58 3.97
CA ARG A 41 -0.75 1.67 4.07
C ARG A 41 -1.92 2.43 4.65
N LYS A 42 -3.06 2.44 3.95
CA LYS A 42 -4.31 3.04 4.41
C LYS A 42 -5.37 1.96 4.52
N THR A 43 -6.09 1.94 5.63
CA THR A 43 -7.20 1.02 5.88
C THR A 43 -8.52 1.80 5.87
N PHE A 44 -9.47 1.33 5.07
CA PHE A 44 -10.80 1.91 4.94
C PHE A 44 -11.87 0.91 5.40
N VAL A 45 -12.84 1.41 6.15
CA VAL A 45 -14.08 0.73 6.51
C VAL A 45 -15.23 1.66 6.10
N ASP A 46 -16.21 1.15 5.37
CA ASP A 46 -17.32 1.97 4.83
C ASP A 46 -16.85 3.23 4.10
N GLU A 47 -15.80 3.09 3.26
CA GLU A 47 -15.16 4.20 2.53
C GLU A 47 -14.49 5.26 3.42
N LYS A 48 -14.46 5.09 4.74
CA LYS A 48 -13.81 6.01 5.70
C LYS A 48 -12.42 5.50 6.06
N LEU A 49 -11.43 6.38 5.98
CA LEU A 49 -10.08 6.10 6.45
C LEU A 49 -10.08 5.93 7.96
N ILE A 50 -9.66 4.77 8.45
CA ILE A 50 -9.58 4.46 9.89
C ILE A 50 -8.13 4.44 10.37
N GLU A 51 -7.21 3.99 9.52
CA GLU A 51 -5.80 3.84 9.87
C GLU A 51 -4.90 4.22 8.69
N SER A 52 -3.78 4.87 8.99
CA SER A 52 -2.73 5.17 8.01
C SER A 52 -1.37 4.96 8.66
N GLU A 53 -0.57 4.07 8.09
CA GLU A 53 0.80 3.78 8.51
C GLU A 53 1.76 4.18 7.40
N ASN A 54 2.90 4.78 7.76
CA ASN A 54 3.94 5.18 6.80
C ASN A 54 5.29 4.62 7.23
N ILE A 55 5.98 3.98 6.29
CA ILE A 55 7.37 3.54 6.46
C ILE A 55 8.23 4.10 5.33
N ILE A 56 9.46 4.48 5.67
CA ILE A 56 10.47 4.87 4.69
C ILE A 56 11.43 3.69 4.49
N VAL A 57 11.55 3.25 3.25
CA VAL A 57 12.39 2.11 2.87
C VAL A 57 13.41 2.51 1.81
N SER A 58 14.50 1.74 1.71
CA SER A 58 15.43 1.85 0.59
C SER A 58 14.89 1.15 -0.66
N ARG A 59 15.45 1.46 -1.83
CA ARG A 59 15.16 0.75 -3.09
C ARG A 59 15.35 -0.76 -2.97
N LYS A 60 16.42 -1.21 -2.31
CA LYS A 60 16.71 -2.64 -2.10
C LYS A 60 15.57 -3.32 -1.32
N ASN A 61 15.13 -2.70 -0.23
CA ASN A 61 14.06 -3.25 0.60
C ASN A 61 12.73 -3.26 -0.16
N LEU A 62 12.45 -2.24 -0.97
CA LEU A 62 11.26 -2.17 -1.81
C LEU A 62 11.20 -3.32 -2.83
N LEU A 63 12.31 -3.62 -3.51
CA LEU A 63 12.40 -4.73 -4.46
C LEU A 63 12.18 -6.08 -3.75
N GLN A 64 12.80 -6.28 -2.59
CA GLN A 64 12.59 -7.50 -1.80
C GLN A 64 11.12 -7.68 -1.34
N LEU A 65 10.42 -6.58 -1.02
CA LEU A 65 9.00 -6.62 -0.71
C LEU A 65 8.16 -7.01 -1.92
N LYS A 66 8.45 -6.45 -3.10
CA LYS A 66 7.80 -6.79 -4.37
C LYS A 66 7.92 -8.29 -4.65
N ASP A 67 9.13 -8.82 -4.62
CA ASP A 67 9.40 -10.23 -4.95
C ASP A 67 8.67 -11.17 -3.99
N LYS A 68 8.60 -10.83 -2.69
CA LYS A 68 7.84 -11.60 -1.69
C LYS A 68 6.34 -11.58 -1.96
N ILE A 69 5.78 -10.41 -2.28
CA ILE A 69 4.35 -10.29 -2.60
C ILE A 69 4.03 -11.11 -3.84
N GLU A 70 4.84 -11.02 -4.90
CA GLU A 70 4.66 -11.81 -6.12
C GLU A 70 4.74 -13.30 -5.85
N SER A 71 5.68 -13.77 -5.01
CA SER A 71 5.76 -15.17 -4.58
C SER A 71 4.48 -15.64 -3.90
N ILE A 72 4.01 -14.89 -2.89
CA ILE A 72 2.80 -15.25 -2.12
C ILE A 72 1.56 -15.27 -3.03
N LEU A 73 1.40 -14.27 -3.92
CA LEU A 73 0.28 -14.22 -4.84
C LEU A 73 0.29 -15.40 -5.82
N ASN A 74 1.47 -15.77 -6.31
CA ASN A 74 1.62 -16.94 -7.18
C ASN A 74 1.35 -18.25 -6.44
N GLU A 75 1.66 -18.36 -5.15
CA GLU A 75 1.34 -19.54 -4.32
C GLU A 75 -0.16 -19.67 -4.02
N CYS A 76 -0.91 -18.56 -4.07
CA CYS A 76 -2.35 -18.55 -3.85
C CYS A 76 -3.18 -18.81 -5.13
N MET A 77 -2.53 -18.85 -6.30
CA MET A 77 -3.13 -19.17 -7.61
C MET A 77 -2.91 -20.63 -7.99
#